data_AF-A0A969IIS1-F1
#
_entry.id   AF-A0A969IIS1-F1
#
_cell.length_a   1.000
_cell.length_b   1.000
_cell.length_c   1.000
_cell.angle_alpha   90.00
_cell.angle_beta   90.00
_cell.angle_gamma   90.00
#
_symmetry.space_group_name_H-M   'P 1'
#
loop_
_entity.id
_entity.type
_entity.pdbx_description
1 polymer ?
#
loop_
_entity_poly.entity_id
_entity_poly.type
_entity_poly.pdbx_seq_one_letter_code
_entity_poly.pdbx_strand_id
1 'polypeptide(L)'
;MQKNAKGEDLKCHLTKTWARSTIKEADSQKLRWNFGDAQCTVDINLSRVTLVSALKEERRKFRVPPHTVNCVVEQDGKPEKVKATLAPKIEFMDGKADKIWINLKDVEGPAGIKATLHTAAHLADTFGLFHRRMIKSVNRYIERHCPKAYPQLIASTPQAPAARSKANKK
;
A
#
# COMPACT_ATOMS: atom_id res chain seq x y z
N MET A 1 13.61 8.56 24.48
CA MET A 1 14.62 8.77 23.42
C MET A 1 13.93 8.99 22.08
N GLN A 2 14.50 9.84 21.20
CA GLN A 2 13.73 10.75 20.34
C GLN A 2 13.14 10.16 19.05
N LYS A 3 11.83 10.35 18.92
CA LYS A 3 10.95 10.18 17.75
C LYS A 3 11.28 11.18 16.61
N ASN A 4 12.54 11.39 16.21
CA ASN A 4 12.89 12.48 15.30
C ASN A 4 12.42 12.26 13.85
N ALA A 5 11.77 13.28 13.31
CA ALA A 5 11.32 13.37 11.91
C ALA A 5 12.45 13.74 10.93
N LYS A 6 13.70 13.81 11.41
CA LYS A 6 14.87 14.21 10.62
C LYS A 6 15.33 13.04 9.74
N GLY A 7 15.45 13.30 8.45
CA GLY A 7 15.92 12.36 7.41
C GLY A 7 15.27 12.68 6.06
N GLU A 8 15.87 12.19 4.98
CA GLU A 8 15.38 12.45 3.62
C GLU A 8 14.01 11.79 3.34
N ASP A 9 13.27 12.42 2.43
CA ASP A 9 11.99 11.91 1.93
C ASP A 9 12.17 10.54 1.25
N LEU A 10 11.12 9.73 1.34
CA LEU A 10 11.13 8.40 0.74
C LEU A 10 10.91 8.53 -0.77
N LYS A 11 12.01 8.42 -1.52
CA LYS A 11 12.01 8.32 -2.97
C LYS A 11 12.29 6.87 -3.39
N CYS A 12 11.36 6.26 -4.10
CA CYS A 12 11.50 4.87 -4.53
C CYS A 12 11.03 4.72 -5.98
N HIS A 13 11.92 4.20 -6.83
CA HIS A 13 11.53 3.65 -8.12
C HIS A 13 11.16 2.18 -7.93
N LEU A 14 9.90 1.83 -8.15
CA LEU A 14 9.39 0.48 -7.97
C LEU A 14 8.96 -0.09 -9.31
N THR A 15 9.51 -1.25 -9.66
CA THR A 15 9.04 -2.07 -10.77
C THR A 15 8.42 -3.34 -10.22
N LYS A 16 7.27 -3.74 -10.76
CA LYS A 16 6.64 -5.01 -10.44
C LYS A 16 6.03 -5.64 -11.67
N THR A 17 6.32 -6.92 -11.85
CA THR A 17 5.72 -7.75 -12.89
C THR A 17 4.75 -8.74 -12.24
N TRP A 18 3.61 -8.93 -12.87
CA TRP A 18 2.61 -9.92 -12.49
C TRP A 18 2.33 -10.82 -13.69
N ALA A 19 2.54 -12.11 -13.50
CA ALA A 19 2.04 -13.12 -14.42
C ALA A 19 0.50 -13.09 -14.44
N ARG A 20 -0.09 -13.36 -15.60
CA ARG A 20 -1.54 -13.46 -15.82
C ARG A 20 -2.21 -14.34 -14.79
N SER A 21 -1.63 -15.50 -14.48
CA SER A 21 -2.15 -16.44 -13.48
C SER A 21 -2.35 -15.79 -12.11
N THR A 22 -1.36 -15.03 -11.65
CA THR A 22 -1.40 -14.28 -10.39
C THR A 22 -2.50 -13.21 -10.39
N ILE A 23 -2.69 -12.52 -11.52
CA ILE A 23 -3.75 -11.49 -11.64
C ILE A 23 -5.12 -12.17 -11.64
N LYS A 24 -5.28 -13.30 -12.33
CA LYS A 24 -6.56 -14.04 -12.39
C LYS A 24 -7.01 -14.62 -11.06
N GLU A 25 -6.13 -14.76 -10.07
CA GLU A 25 -6.57 -15.06 -8.69
C GLU A 25 -7.50 -13.99 -8.09
N ALA A 26 -7.49 -12.78 -8.66
CA ALA A 26 -8.38 -11.68 -8.28
C ALA A 26 -9.75 -11.74 -8.99
N ASP A 27 -9.95 -12.67 -9.93
CA ASP A 27 -11.21 -12.80 -10.66
C ASP A 27 -12.38 -13.07 -9.69
N SER A 28 -13.53 -12.48 -10.01
CA SER A 28 -14.78 -12.66 -9.29
C SER A 28 -15.94 -12.57 -10.28
N GLN A 29 -17.17 -12.76 -9.80
CA GLN A 29 -18.37 -12.55 -10.63
C GLN A 29 -18.44 -11.14 -11.23
N LYS A 30 -17.83 -10.13 -10.59
CA LYS A 30 -17.90 -8.71 -11.00
C LYS A 30 -16.61 -8.17 -11.63
N LEU A 31 -15.54 -8.97 -11.66
CA LEU A 31 -14.24 -8.56 -12.20
C LEU A 31 -13.57 -9.75 -12.87
N ARG A 32 -13.18 -9.61 -14.14
CA ARG A 32 -12.43 -10.63 -14.86
C ARG A 32 -11.22 -10.01 -15.53
N TRP A 33 -10.06 -10.64 -15.36
CA TRP A 33 -8.84 -10.30 -16.07
C TRP A 33 -8.73 -11.12 -17.36
N ASN A 34 -9.05 -10.47 -18.47
CA ASN A 34 -9.01 -11.10 -19.80
C ASN A 34 -7.71 -10.83 -20.55
N PHE A 35 -6.80 -10.06 -19.96
CA PHE A 35 -5.50 -9.71 -20.54
C PHE A 35 -4.41 -10.70 -20.12
N GLY A 36 -3.22 -10.52 -20.67
CA GLY A 36 -2.03 -11.29 -20.34
C GLY A 36 -1.28 -10.73 -19.12
N ASP A 37 0.04 -10.85 -19.17
CA ASP A 37 0.93 -10.37 -18.12
C ASP A 37 0.92 -8.83 -18.02
N ALA A 38 1.28 -8.32 -16.84
CA ALA A 38 1.42 -6.89 -16.62
C ALA A 38 2.74 -6.56 -15.94
N GLN A 39 3.46 -5.57 -16.45
CA GLN A 39 4.61 -4.98 -15.78
C GLN A 39 4.34 -3.51 -15.52
N CYS A 40 4.40 -3.08 -14.27
CA CYS A 40 4.22 -1.68 -13.91
C CYS A 40 5.43 -1.11 -13.19
N THR A 41 5.67 0.17 -13.43
CA THR A 41 6.70 0.99 -12.83
C THR A 41 6.07 2.21 -12.20
N VAL A 42 6.55 2.62 -11.04
CA VAL A 42 6.08 3.82 -10.34
C VAL A 42 7.23 4.49 -9.60
N ASP A 43 7.27 5.81 -9.68
CA ASP A 43 8.12 6.65 -8.84
C ASP A 43 7.29 7.19 -7.68
N ILE A 44 7.64 6.76 -6.48
CA ILE A 44 7.01 7.20 -5.24
C ILE A 44 7.91 8.25 -4.60
N ASN A 45 7.32 9.40 -4.26
CA ASN A 45 7.97 10.43 -3.45
C ASN A 45 7.06 10.77 -2.27
N LEU A 46 7.41 10.30 -1.08
CA LEU A 46 6.63 10.48 0.14
C LEU A 46 7.41 11.25 1.19
N SER A 47 6.76 12.25 1.77
CA SER A 47 7.36 12.98 2.89
C SER A 47 7.61 12.04 4.07
N ARG A 48 8.88 11.99 4.51
CA ARG A 48 9.27 11.17 5.66
C ARG A 48 8.56 11.62 6.92
N VAL A 49 8.47 12.93 7.13
CA VAL A 49 7.82 13.54 8.29
C VAL A 49 6.36 13.11 8.37
N THR A 50 5.65 13.17 7.25
CA THR A 50 4.23 12.78 7.17
C THR A 50 4.04 11.28 7.38
N LEU A 51 4.91 10.43 6.83
CA LEU A 51 4.82 8.98 7.03
C LEU A 51 5.11 8.60 8.49
N VAL A 52 6.19 9.12 9.07
CA VAL A 52 6.59 8.84 10.45
C VAL A 52 5.56 9.32 11.47
N SER A 53 4.94 10.47 11.24
CA SER A 53 3.87 10.96 12.11
C SER A 53 2.61 10.09 12.03
N ALA A 54 2.24 9.63 10.82
CA ALA A 54 1.12 8.71 10.65
C ALA A 54 1.32 7.36 11.35
N LEU A 55 2.55 6.87 11.46
CA LEU A 55 2.87 5.62 12.15
C LEU A 55 2.93 5.75 13.68
N LYS A 56 3.00 6.96 14.23
CA LYS A 56 3.17 7.22 15.68
C LYS A 56 1.87 7.52 16.41
N GLU A 57 0.88 7.98 15.68
CA GLU A 57 -0.43 8.31 16.23
C GLU A 57 -1.27 7.05 16.40
N GLU A 58 -2.10 7.02 17.44
CA GLU A 58 -3.03 5.93 17.71
C GLU A 58 -3.95 5.69 16.51
N ARG A 59 -4.35 6.76 15.82
CA ARG A 59 -5.14 6.69 14.60
C ARG A 59 -4.88 7.89 13.69
N ARG A 60 -4.37 7.66 12.47
CA ARG A 60 -4.19 8.73 11.47
C ARG A 60 -4.50 8.28 10.05
N LYS A 61 -5.12 9.18 9.28
CA LYS A 61 -5.24 9.02 7.82
C LYS A 61 -4.01 9.61 7.14
N PHE A 62 -3.29 8.76 6.42
CA PHE A 62 -2.19 9.11 5.54
C PHE A 62 -2.69 9.17 4.09
N ARG A 63 -2.42 10.27 3.41
CA ARG A 63 -2.72 10.42 1.98
C ARG A 63 -1.43 10.40 1.20
N VAL A 64 -1.35 9.46 0.28
CA VAL A 64 -0.28 9.41 -0.71
C VAL A 64 -0.63 10.45 -1.78
N PRO A 65 0.28 11.39 -2.10
CA PRO A 65 0.07 12.32 -3.20
C PRO A 65 -0.22 11.57 -4.51
N PRO A 66 -1.01 12.17 -5.41
CA PRO A 66 -1.22 11.60 -6.74
C PRO A 66 0.11 11.22 -7.39
N HIS A 67 0.22 9.99 -7.87
CA HIS A 67 1.38 9.50 -8.60
C HIS A 67 0.93 8.65 -9.76
N THR A 68 1.74 8.66 -10.82
CA THR A 68 1.45 7.92 -12.04
C THR A 68 2.19 6.59 -12.04
N VAL A 69 1.43 5.52 -12.22
CA VAL A 69 1.92 4.18 -12.47
C VAL A 69 1.90 3.96 -13.97
N ASN A 70 3.07 3.68 -14.56
CA ASN A 70 3.19 3.32 -15.97
C ASN A 70 3.22 1.80 -16.07
N CYS A 71 2.31 1.21 -16.84
CA CYS A 71 2.19 -0.22 -17.04
C CYS A 71 2.34 -0.59 -18.52
N VAL A 72 2.88 -1.77 -18.75
CA VAL A 72 2.78 -2.50 -20.01
C VAL A 72 1.95 -3.73 -19.73
N VAL A 73 0.83 -3.87 -20.44
CA VAL A 73 -0.12 -4.98 -20.30
C VAL A 73 -0.17 -5.73 -21.62
N GLU A 74 0.01 -7.04 -21.57
CA GLU A 74 -0.15 -7.86 -22.77
C GLU A 74 -1.64 -7.99 -23.13
N GLN A 75 -1.98 -7.65 -24.37
CA GLN A 75 -3.30 -7.82 -24.95
C GLN A 75 -3.15 -8.40 -26.35
N ASP A 76 -3.81 -9.53 -26.62
CA ASP A 76 -3.79 -10.20 -27.92
C ASP A 76 -2.37 -10.44 -28.47
N GLY A 77 -1.45 -10.83 -27.58
CA GLY A 77 -0.03 -11.06 -27.89
C GLY A 77 0.80 -9.79 -28.12
N LYS A 78 0.25 -8.60 -27.86
CA LYS A 78 0.94 -7.31 -28.03
C LYS A 78 1.07 -6.56 -26.71
N PRO A 79 2.18 -5.84 -26.47
CA PRO A 79 2.35 -5.00 -25.30
C PRO A 79 1.62 -3.66 -25.46
N GLU A 80 0.61 -3.42 -24.62
CA GLU A 80 -0.15 -2.19 -24.58
C GLU A 80 0.31 -1.29 -23.43
N LYS A 81 0.51 -0.01 -23.71
CA LYS A 81 0.90 0.97 -22.69
C LYS A 81 -0.34 1.49 -21.96
N VAL A 82 -0.26 1.48 -20.64
CA VAL A 82 -1.32 1.97 -19.76
C VAL A 82 -0.70 2.90 -18.74
N LYS A 83 -1.33 4.05 -18.48
CA LYS A 83 -0.92 4.94 -17.39
C LYS A 83 -2.09 5.09 -16.43
N ALA A 84 -1.85 4.91 -15.15
CA ALA A 84 -2.87 5.06 -14.12
C ALA A 84 -2.38 6.06 -13.07
N THR A 85 -3.18 7.08 -12.79
CA THR A 85 -2.89 8.04 -11.72
C THR A 85 -3.64 7.64 -10.47
N LEU A 86 -2.91 7.31 -9.40
CA LEU A 86 -3.46 6.84 -8.12
C LEU A 86 -3.22 7.88 -7.03
N ALA A 87 -4.17 8.03 -6.10
CA ALA A 87 -3.97 8.84 -4.89
C ALA A 87 -4.39 8.09 -3.62
N PRO A 88 -3.66 7.02 -3.24
CA PRO A 88 -4.08 6.15 -2.15
C PRO A 88 -4.29 6.88 -0.83
N LYS A 89 -5.31 6.44 -0.10
CA LYS A 89 -5.56 6.85 1.28
C LYS A 89 -5.37 5.63 2.16
N ILE A 90 -4.57 5.74 3.21
CA ILE A 90 -4.30 4.66 4.15
C ILE A 90 -4.70 5.16 5.54
N GLU A 91 -5.46 4.37 6.28
CA GLU A 91 -5.72 4.61 7.68
C GLU A 91 -4.77 3.74 8.50
N PHE A 92 -3.97 4.37 9.34
CA PHE A 92 -3.11 3.71 10.30
C PHE A 92 -3.77 3.68 11.67
N MET A 93 -3.67 2.54 12.34
CA MET A 93 -4.02 2.33 13.74
C MET A 93 -2.85 1.65 14.44
N ASP A 94 -2.37 2.24 15.54
CA ASP A 94 -1.23 1.75 16.32
C ASP A 94 0.00 1.39 15.47
N GLY A 95 0.31 2.26 14.50
CA GLY A 95 1.45 2.09 13.59
C GLY A 95 1.29 1.01 12.51
N LYS A 96 0.09 0.43 12.35
CA LYS A 96 -0.25 -0.55 11.31
C LYS A 96 -1.33 -0.03 10.39
N ALA A 97 -1.26 -0.36 9.11
CA ALA A 97 -2.35 -0.09 8.18
C ALA A 97 -3.58 -0.92 8.59
N ASP A 98 -4.72 -0.24 8.73
CA ASP A 98 -6.03 -0.81 9.06
C ASP A 98 -6.98 -0.77 7.84
N LYS A 99 -6.97 0.33 7.08
CA LYS A 99 -7.78 0.48 5.86
C LYS A 99 -6.96 1.10 4.74
N ILE A 100 -7.29 0.76 3.49
CA ILE A 100 -6.60 1.28 2.32
C ILE A 100 -7.54 1.48 1.14
N TRP A 101 -7.61 2.70 0.64
CA TRP A 101 -8.31 3.05 -0.58
C TRP A 101 -7.28 3.38 -1.65
N ILE A 102 -7.46 2.87 -2.86
CA ILE A 102 -6.61 3.12 -4.03
C ILE A 102 -6.85 4.54 -4.55
N ASN A 103 -8.11 4.99 -4.59
CA ASN A 103 -8.55 6.25 -5.19
C ASN A 103 -7.92 6.48 -6.57
N LEU A 104 -8.29 5.63 -7.52
CA LEU A 104 -7.93 5.80 -8.93
C LEU A 104 -8.49 7.14 -9.44
N LYS A 105 -7.62 8.00 -9.99
CA LYS A 105 -7.97 9.32 -10.50
C LYS A 105 -8.17 9.32 -12.00
N ASP A 106 -7.26 8.70 -12.71
CA ASP A 106 -7.30 8.65 -14.17
C ASP A 106 -6.62 7.40 -14.70
N VAL A 107 -7.04 6.98 -15.89
CA VAL A 107 -6.41 5.90 -16.66
C VAL A 107 -6.36 6.30 -18.14
N GLU A 108 -5.17 6.20 -18.71
CA GLU A 108 -4.91 6.27 -20.14
C GLU A 108 -4.53 4.87 -20.66
N GLY A 109 -5.00 4.50 -21.84
CA GLY A 109 -4.72 3.22 -22.48
C GLY A 109 -5.92 2.64 -23.21
N PRO A 110 -5.84 1.38 -23.70
CA PRO A 110 -6.94 0.72 -24.39
C PRO A 110 -8.22 0.67 -23.56
N ALA A 111 -9.37 0.90 -24.20
CA ALA A 111 -10.65 1.06 -23.54
C ALA A 111 -11.04 -0.13 -22.64
N GLY A 112 -10.75 -1.36 -23.10
CA GLY A 112 -11.00 -2.58 -22.32
C GLY A 112 -10.20 -2.61 -21.02
N ILE A 113 -8.89 -2.35 -21.08
CA ILE A 113 -8.02 -2.34 -19.89
C ILE A 113 -8.43 -1.20 -18.95
N LYS A 114 -8.71 -0.02 -19.50
CA LYS A 114 -9.21 1.14 -18.74
C LYS A 114 -10.48 0.78 -17.96
N ALA A 115 -11.46 0.19 -18.62
CA ALA A 115 -12.72 -0.21 -17.97
C ALA A 115 -12.46 -1.21 -16.84
N THR A 116 -11.65 -2.25 -17.07
CA THR A 116 -11.30 -3.24 -16.04
C THR A 116 -10.59 -2.61 -14.84
N LEU A 117 -9.66 -1.68 -15.05
CA LEU A 117 -8.97 -0.98 -13.96
C LEU A 117 -9.92 -0.08 -13.16
N HIS A 118 -10.83 0.63 -13.82
CA HIS A 118 -11.86 1.40 -13.12
C HIS A 118 -12.78 0.51 -12.28
N THR A 119 -13.26 -0.61 -12.83
CA THR A 119 -14.08 -1.57 -12.08
C THR A 119 -13.31 -2.14 -10.90
N ALA A 120 -12.06 -2.57 -11.09
CA ALA A 120 -11.24 -3.13 -10.02
C ALA A 120 -11.01 -2.10 -8.89
N ALA A 121 -10.67 -0.86 -9.24
CA ALA A 121 -10.48 0.22 -8.27
C ALA A 121 -11.78 0.55 -7.52
N HIS A 122 -12.90 0.65 -8.24
CA HIS A 122 -14.20 0.90 -7.62
C HIS A 122 -14.58 -0.21 -6.63
N LEU A 123 -14.38 -1.48 -7.00
CA LEU A 123 -14.63 -2.61 -6.12
C LEU A 123 -13.70 -2.63 -4.92
N ALA A 124 -12.42 -2.26 -5.11
CA ALA A 124 -11.46 -2.16 -4.03
C ALA A 124 -11.86 -1.08 -3.02
N ASP A 125 -12.23 0.11 -3.50
CA ASP A 125 -12.55 1.25 -2.64
C ASP A 125 -13.92 1.13 -1.96
N THR A 126 -14.88 0.45 -2.60
CA THR A 126 -16.27 0.35 -2.11
C THR A 126 -16.51 -0.92 -1.31
N PHE A 127 -15.99 -2.06 -1.79
CA PHE A 127 -16.27 -3.38 -1.19
C PHE A 127 -15.03 -4.01 -0.54
N GLY A 128 -13.89 -3.33 -0.55
CA GLY A 128 -12.65 -3.86 0.02
C GLY A 128 -12.07 -5.01 -0.78
N LEU A 129 -12.38 -5.12 -2.08
CA LEU A 129 -11.72 -6.07 -2.97
C LEU A 129 -10.21 -5.81 -2.87
N PHE A 130 -9.45 -6.81 -2.42
CA PHE A 130 -8.01 -6.72 -2.11
C PHE A 130 -7.58 -6.08 -0.78
N HIS A 131 -8.47 -5.50 0.04
CA HIS A 131 -8.11 -4.86 1.32
C HIS A 131 -7.16 -5.72 2.16
N ARG A 132 -7.55 -6.97 2.45
CA ARG A 132 -6.74 -7.87 3.28
C ARG A 132 -5.34 -8.11 2.71
N ARG A 133 -5.24 -8.31 1.39
CA ARG A 133 -3.94 -8.56 0.71
C ARG A 133 -3.08 -7.28 0.73
N MET A 134 -3.67 -6.13 0.44
CA MET A 134 -2.99 -4.83 0.42
C MET A 134 -2.51 -4.44 1.83
N ILE A 135 -3.38 -4.49 2.84
CA ILE A 135 -3.04 -4.22 4.25
C ILE A 135 -1.89 -5.12 4.70
N LYS A 136 -1.98 -6.43 4.43
CA LYS A 136 -0.91 -7.38 4.77
C LYS A 136 0.40 -7.03 4.08
N SER A 137 0.36 -6.59 2.81
CA SER A 137 1.56 -6.18 2.07
C SER A 137 2.20 -4.92 2.65
N VAL A 138 1.39 -3.90 2.97
CA VAL A 138 1.86 -2.65 3.58
C VAL A 138 2.46 -2.92 4.95
N ASN A 139 1.76 -3.66 5.81
CA ASN A 139 2.25 -4.00 7.14
C ASN A 139 3.53 -4.82 7.07
N ARG A 140 3.62 -5.80 6.18
CA ARG A 140 4.87 -6.57 5.96
C ARG A 140 6.01 -5.68 5.49
N TYR A 141 5.75 -4.69 4.64
CA TYR A 141 6.77 -3.75 4.20
C TYR A 141 7.27 -2.91 5.37
N ILE A 142 6.35 -2.36 6.17
CA ILE A 142 6.66 -1.58 7.38
C ILE A 142 7.47 -2.45 8.35
N GLU A 143 7.00 -3.64 8.71
CA GLU A 143 7.69 -4.56 9.63
C GLU A 143 9.09 -4.95 9.18
N ARG A 144 9.32 -5.12 7.87
CA ARG A 144 10.64 -5.55 7.36
C ARG A 144 11.63 -4.39 7.20
N HIS A 145 11.14 -3.22 6.80
CA HIS A 145 12.00 -2.12 6.38
C HIS A 145 12.01 -0.98 7.40
N CYS A 146 10.92 -0.71 8.11
CA CYS A 146 10.89 0.39 9.07
C CYS A 146 11.69 0.12 10.35
N PRO A 147 11.71 -1.09 10.95
CA PRO A 147 12.61 -1.40 12.07
C PRO A 147 14.08 -1.26 11.72
N LYS A 148 14.48 -1.72 10.51
CA LYS A 148 15.87 -1.68 10.04
C LYS A 148 16.31 -0.30 9.55
N ALA A 149 15.42 0.43 8.88
CA ALA A 149 15.71 1.78 8.38
C ALA A 149 15.48 2.86 9.46
N TYR A 150 14.62 2.61 10.46
CA TYR A 150 14.14 3.59 11.43
C TYR A 150 14.08 3.03 12.88
N PRO A 151 15.23 2.71 13.51
CA PRO A 151 15.29 2.17 14.89
C PRO A 151 14.52 3.01 15.93
N GLN A 152 14.43 4.33 15.70
CA GLN A 152 13.69 5.29 16.53
C GLN A 152 12.17 5.15 16.52
N LEU A 153 11.58 4.34 15.62
CA LEU A 153 10.15 4.03 15.62
C LEU A 153 9.82 2.89 16.59
N ILE A 154 10.77 1.99 16.88
CA ILE A 154 10.59 0.84 17.77
C ILE A 154 10.64 1.25 19.24
N ALA A 155 11.45 2.25 19.59
CA ALA A 155 11.70 2.65 20.99
C ALA A 155 10.53 3.37 21.69
N SER A 156 9.31 3.34 21.15
CA SER A 156 8.17 4.09 21.70
C SER A 156 6.82 3.36 21.69
N THR A 157 6.82 2.03 21.54
CA THR A 157 5.66 1.23 21.97
C THR A 157 5.63 1.23 23.50
N PRO A 158 4.53 1.65 24.17
CA PRO A 158 4.40 1.43 25.60
C PRO A 158 4.51 -0.07 25.85
N GLN A 159 5.49 -0.48 26.65
CA GLN A 159 5.50 -1.84 27.20
C GLN A 159 4.17 -2.07 27.89
N ALA A 160 3.49 -3.17 27.54
CA ALA A 160 2.37 -3.66 28.33
C ALA A 160 2.82 -3.74 29.80
N PRO A 161 2.00 -3.29 30.76
CA PRO A 161 2.42 -3.17 32.14
C PRO A 161 2.90 -4.53 32.66
N ALA A 162 4.11 -4.54 33.24
CA ALA A 162 4.68 -5.71 33.88
C ALA A 162 3.68 -6.29 34.90
N ALA A 163 3.42 -7.59 34.79
CA ALA A 163 2.63 -8.31 35.78
C ALA A 163 3.23 -8.07 37.17
N ARG A 164 2.43 -7.50 38.09
CA ARG A 164 2.80 -7.35 39.51
C ARG A 164 3.21 -8.71 40.07
N SER A 165 4.49 -8.84 40.43
CA SER A 165 4.95 -9.90 41.32
C SER A 165 4.19 -9.80 42.64
N LYS A 166 3.38 -10.82 42.97
CA LYS A 166 2.78 -10.96 44.29
C LYS A 166 3.91 -11.16 45.30
N ALA A 167 4.17 -10.14 46.12
CA ALA A 167 5.00 -10.28 47.30
C ALA A 167 4.32 -11.27 48.25
N ASN A 168 5.05 -12.35 48.54
CA ASN A 168 4.65 -13.41 49.45
C ASN A 168 4.64 -12.84 50.88
N LYS A 169 3.53 -13.01 51.59
CA LYS A 169 3.37 -12.62 52.98
C LYS A 169 3.47 -13.88 53.85
N LYS A 170 4.62 -14.08 54.49
CA LYS A 170 4.75 -14.78 55.78
C LYS A 170 6.13 -14.53 56.36
#